data_AF-A0AAD7KL70-F1
#
_entry.id   AF-A0AAD7KL70-F1
#
_cell.length_a   1.000
_cell.length_b   1.000
_cell.length_c   1.000
_cell.angle_alpha   90.00
_cell.angle_beta   90.00
_cell.angle_gamma   90.00
#
_symmetry.space_group_name_H-M   'P 1'
#
loop_
_entity.id
_entity.type
_entity.pdbx_description
1 polymer ?
#
loop_
_entity_poly.entity_id
_entity_poly.type
_entity_poly.pdbx_seq_one_letter_code
_entity_poly.pdbx_strand_id
1 'polypeptide(L)'
;MPYLQDGRPVDMVFNPLGVPSRMNVGQILECSLGLAGGMLDRHYRIAPFDERYEQEASRKLVFSELYEASKQTANPWVFEP
;
A
#
# COMPACT_ATOMS: atom_id res chain seq x y z
N MET A 1 -1.82 -18.12 11.40
CA MET A 1 -1.46 -16.82 10.80
C MET A 1 -2.49 -15.79 11.22
N PRO A 2 -2.14 -14.51 11.40
CA PRO A 2 -3.13 -13.43 11.52
C PRO A 2 -4.17 -13.50 10.40
N TYR A 3 -5.39 -13.11 10.68
CA TYR A 3 -6.50 -13.17 9.71
C TYR A 3 -7.18 -11.80 9.60
N LEU A 4 -7.71 -11.53 8.41
CA LEU A 4 -8.49 -10.34 8.09
C LEU A 4 -9.93 -10.47 8.64
N GLN A 5 -10.69 -9.38 8.59
CA GLN A 5 -12.08 -9.33 9.07
C GLN A 5 -13.01 -10.31 8.33
N ASP A 6 -12.67 -10.66 7.09
CA ASP A 6 -13.38 -11.64 6.26
C ASP A 6 -12.93 -13.09 6.52
N GLY A 7 -12.04 -13.31 7.49
CA GLY A 7 -11.52 -14.62 7.87
C GLY A 7 -10.36 -15.11 7.00
N ARG A 8 -9.94 -14.37 5.96
CA ARG A 8 -8.78 -14.77 5.14
C ARG A 8 -7.48 -14.68 5.97
N PRO A 9 -6.67 -15.75 6.05
CA PRO A 9 -5.37 -15.70 6.69
C PRO A 9 -4.36 -14.94 5.83
N VAL A 10 -3.37 -14.30 6.45
CA VAL A 10 -2.22 -13.72 5.73
C VAL A 10 -1.19 -14.79 5.37
N ASP A 11 -0.55 -14.65 4.22
CA ASP A 11 0.46 -15.60 3.73
C ASP A 11 1.81 -15.47 4.46
N MET A 12 2.20 -14.24 4.80
CA MET A 12 3.51 -13.92 5.39
C MET A 12 3.39 -12.79 6.41
N VAL A 13 4.25 -12.81 7.43
CA VAL A 13 4.37 -11.73 8.43
C VAL A 13 5.81 -11.27 8.47
N PHE A 14 6.05 -10.00 8.13
CA PHE A 14 7.37 -9.38 8.16
C PHE A 14 7.61 -8.65 9.49
N ASN A 15 8.86 -8.66 9.96
CA ASN A 15 9.26 -7.89 11.14
C ASN A 15 9.36 -6.38 10.79
N PRO A 16 8.62 -5.49 11.46
CA PRO A 16 8.64 -4.05 11.16
C PRO A 16 10.01 -3.40 11.36
N LEU A 17 10.87 -3.94 12.24
CA LEU A 17 12.20 -3.37 12.52
C LEU A 17 13.18 -3.45 11.33
N GLY A 18 12.89 -4.32 10.35
CA GLY A 18 13.72 -4.47 9.14
C GLY A 18 13.67 -3.25 8.21
N VAL A 19 12.57 -2.49 8.25
CA VAL A 19 12.36 -1.32 7.38
C VAL A 19 13.19 -0.11 7.80
N PRO A 20 13.10 0.39 9.05
CA PRO A 20 13.88 1.56 9.48
C PRO A 20 15.38 1.26 9.50
N SER A 21 15.78 0.03 9.87
CA SER A 21 17.21 -0.36 9.92
C SER A 21 17.90 -0.35 8.56
N ARG A 22 17.16 -0.56 7.47
CA ARG A 22 17.66 -0.54 6.09
C ARG A 22 17.28 0.71 5.31
N MET A 23 16.49 1.60 5.93
CA MET A 23 15.95 2.82 5.31
C MET A 23 15.17 2.55 4.00
N ASN A 24 14.48 1.41 3.91
CA ASN A 24 13.75 1.04 2.69
C ASN A 24 12.24 1.30 2.83
N VAL A 25 11.84 2.57 2.77
CA VAL A 25 10.43 2.96 2.79
C VAL A 25 9.65 2.49 1.56
N GLY A 26 10.34 2.24 0.44
CA GLY A 26 9.73 1.78 -0.81
C GLY A 26 8.96 0.47 -0.65
N GLN A 27 9.40 -0.43 0.23
CA GLN A 27 8.68 -1.68 0.54
C GLN A 27 7.29 -1.42 1.13
N ILE A 28 7.15 -0.37 1.95
CA ILE A 28 5.85 -0.01 2.52
C ILE A 28 4.96 0.56 1.41
N LEU A 29 5.49 1.46 0.57
CA LEU A 29 4.73 2.05 -0.53
C LEU A 29 4.28 0.99 -1.56
N GLU A 30 5.14 0.04 -1.89
CA GLU A 30 4.84 -1.08 -2.78
C GLU A 30 3.74 -1.98 -2.21
N CYS A 31 3.88 -2.41 -0.95
CA CYS A 31 2.89 -3.25 -0.29
C CYS A 31 1.52 -2.56 -0.20
N SER A 32 1.50 -1.28 0.16
CA SER A 32 0.28 -0.46 0.23
C SER A 32 -0.38 -0.28 -1.14
N LEU A 33 0.39 0.02 -2.19
CA LEU A 33 -0.13 0.14 -3.55
C LEU A 33 -0.63 -1.21 -4.09
N GLY A 34 0.08 -2.30 -3.76
CA GLY A 34 -0.33 -3.66 -4.08
C GLY A 34 -1.65 -4.05 -3.40
N LEU A 35 -1.85 -3.67 -2.14
CA LEU A 35 -3.12 -3.84 -1.44
C LEU A 35 -4.25 -3.11 -2.17
N ALA A 36 -4.07 -1.82 -2.48
CA ALA A 36 -5.07 -1.04 -3.23
C ALA A 36 -5.35 -1.66 -4.61
N GLY A 37 -4.32 -2.08 -5.34
CA GLY A 37 -4.45 -2.74 -6.64
C GLY A 37 -5.22 -4.05 -6.58
N GLY A 38 -4.99 -4.87 -5.55
CA GLY A 38 -5.74 -6.11 -5.34
C GLY A 38 -7.22 -5.89 -5.01
N MET A 39 -7.56 -4.78 -4.37
CA MET A 39 -8.96 -4.42 -4.07
C MET A 39 -9.68 -3.77 -5.26
N LEU A 40 -8.94 -3.01 -6.08
CA LEU A 40 -9.46 -2.27 -7.24
C LEU A 40 -9.36 -3.05 -8.56
N ASP A 41 -8.78 -4.25 -8.55
CA ASP A 41 -8.43 -5.04 -9.74
C ASP A 41 -7.57 -4.26 -10.75
N ARG A 42 -6.50 -3.62 -10.24
CA ARG A 42 -5.60 -2.74 -11.01
C ARG A 42 -4.15 -3.19 -10.90
N HIS A 43 -3.42 -2.99 -12.00
CA HIS A 43 -1.98 -3.16 -12.08
C HIS A 43 -1.28 -1.83 -12.34
N TYR A 44 -0.24 -1.55 -11.57
CA TYR A 44 0.51 -0.30 -11.65
C TYR A 44 1.89 -0.54 -12.26
N ARG A 45 2.33 0.42 -13.07
CA ARG A 45 3.72 0.54 -13.52
C ARG A 45 4.25 1.88 -13.04
N ILE A 46 5.19 1.85 -12.11
CA ILE A 46 5.84 3.05 -11.57
C ILE A 46 7.12 3.32 -12.35
N ALA A 47 7.32 4.57 -12.79
CA ALA A 47 8.58 5.00 -13.35
C ALA A 47 9.60 5.21 -12.23
N PRO A 48 10.86 4.74 -12.36
CA PRO A 48 11.90 5.06 -11.40
C PRO A 48 12.08 6.58 -11.28
N PHE A 49 12.36 7.06 -10.07
CA PHE A 49 12.61 8.48 -9.76
C PHE A 49 11.46 9.42 -10.16
N ASP A 50 10.23 9.03 -9.86
CA ASP A 50 9.01 9.83 -10.07
C ASP A 50 9.03 11.19 -9.34
N GLU A 51 9.72 11.28 -8.20
CA GLU A 51 9.90 12.51 -7.42
C GLU A 51 10.52 13.67 -8.21
N ARG A 52 11.17 13.39 -9.34
CA ARG A 52 11.69 14.43 -10.26
C ARG A 52 10.59 15.31 -10.85
N TYR A 53 9.37 14.80 -10.93
CA TYR A 53 8.23 15.48 -11.54
C TYR A 53 7.38 16.17 -10.48
N GLU A 54 7.26 15.56 -9.30
CA GLU A 54 6.47 16.11 -8.20
C GLU A 54 7.00 15.63 -6.84
N GLN A 55 7.05 16.54 -5.87
CA GLN A 55 7.43 16.18 -4.51
C GLN A 55 6.42 15.21 -3.89
N GLU A 56 6.93 14.16 -3.24
CA GLU A 56 6.12 13.08 -2.64
C GLU A 56 5.21 12.36 -3.64
N ALA A 57 5.55 12.31 -4.92
CA ALA A 57 4.75 11.69 -5.99
C ALA A 57 4.28 10.27 -5.62
N SER A 58 5.20 9.40 -5.19
CA SER A 58 4.88 8.03 -4.78
C SER A 58 3.87 7.99 -3.63
N ARG A 59 4.04 8.86 -2.62
CA ARG A 59 3.13 8.91 -1.46
C ARG A 59 1.74 9.36 -1.89
N LYS A 60 1.65 10.43 -2.68
CA LYS A 60 0.37 10.96 -3.18
C LYS A 60 -0.40 9.91 -3.96
N LEU A 61 0.28 9.22 -4.88
CA LEU A 61 -0.32 8.13 -5.65
C LEU A 61 -0.85 7.02 -4.74
N VAL A 62 -0.01 6.47 -3.86
CA VAL A 62 -0.39 5.38 -2.94
C VAL A 62 -1.58 5.76 -2.07
N PHE A 63 -1.55 6.96 -1.47
CA PHE A 63 -2.62 7.42 -0.59
C PHE A 63 -3.93 7.65 -1.35
N SER A 64 -3.86 8.17 -2.58
CA SER A 64 -5.04 8.36 -3.42
C SER A 64 -5.70 7.01 -3.79
N GLU A 65 -4.92 6.00 -4.16
CA GLU A 65 -5.46 4.68 -4.52
C GLU A 65 -6.00 3.94 -3.29
N LEU A 66 -5.35 4.06 -2.12
CA LEU A 66 -5.86 3.51 -0.87
C LEU A 66 -7.19 4.16 -0.46
N TYR A 67 -7.31 5.48 -0.63
CA TYR A 67 -8.54 6.20 -0.37
C TYR A 67 -9.68 5.75 -1.30
N GLU A 68 -9.40 5.58 -2.59
CA GLU A 68 -10.37 5.05 -3.55
C GLU A 68 -10.74 3.59 -3.26
N ALA A 69 -9.78 2.75 -2.86
CA ALA A 69 -10.03 1.37 -2.42
C ALA A 69 -10.92 1.33 -1.16
N SER A 70 -10.66 2.20 -0.17
CA SER A 70 -11.48 2.32 1.04
C SER A 70 -12.95 2.63 0.69
N LYS A 71 -13.18 3.55 -0.25
CA LYS A 71 -14.54 3.89 -0.73
C LYS A 71 -15.22 2.75 -1.48
N GLN A 72 -14.54 2.12 -2.44
CA GLN A 72 -15.16 1.10 -3.29
C GLN A 72 -15.46 -0.20 -2.51
N THR A 73 -14.58 -0.57 -1.59
CA THR A 73 -14.73 -1.81 -0.83
C THR A 73 -15.50 -1.65 0.49
N ALA A 74 -15.96 -0.42 0.81
CA ALA A 74 -16.62 -0.07 2.07
C ALA A 74 -15.86 -0.53 3.33
N ASN A 75 -14.54 -0.67 3.24
CA ASN A 75 -13.66 -1.16 4.30
C ASN A 75 -12.87 0.03 4.88
N PRO A 76 -13.33 0.66 5.98
CA PRO A 76 -12.72 1.88 6.50
C PRO A 76 -11.28 1.67 6.98
N TRP A 77 -10.91 0.46 7.41
CA TRP A 77 -9.57 0.13 7.90
C TRP A 77 -8.48 0.18 6.81
N VAL A 78 -8.85 0.18 5.53
CA VAL A 78 -7.90 0.20 4.41
C VAL A 78 -7.15 1.53 4.34
N PHE A 79 -7.82 2.61 4.72
CA PHE A 79 -7.24 3.94 4.76
C PHE A 79 -7.96 4.80 5.80
N GLU A 80 -7.26 5.08 6.90
CA GLU A 80 -7.66 6.08 7.89
C GLU A 80 -6.83 7.35 7.64
N PRO A 81 -7.46 8.47 7.24
CA PRO A 81 -6.78 9.72 6.92
C PRO A 81 -6.19 10.44 8.14
#